data_AF-A0A645GB91-F1
#
_entry.id   AF-A0A645GB91-F1
#
_cell.length_a   1.000
_cell.length_b   1.000
_cell.length_c   1.000
_cell.angle_alpha   90.00
_cell.angle_beta   90.00
_cell.angle_gamma   90.00
#
_symmetry.space_group_name_H-M   'P 1'
#
loop_
_entity.id
_entity.type
_entity.pdbx_description
1 polymer ?
#
loop_
_entity_poly.entity_id
_entity_poly.type
_entity_poly.pdbx_seq_one_letter_code
_entity_poly.pdbx_strand_id
1 'polypeptide(L)' 'MSKLSGRERRIMELRFGLNDEGVERTQKEVADMLGISQSYISRLEKRIIKRLRKEISRME' A
#
# COMPACT_ATOMS: atom_id res chain seq x y z
N MET A 1 -6.65 -1.17 -8.21
CA MET A 1 -5.65 -2.23 -7.90
C MET A 1 -4.85 -2.68 -9.13
N SER A 2 -5.45 -2.81 -10.32
CA SER A 2 -4.77 -3.31 -11.54
C SER A 2 -3.56 -2.48 -12.00
N LYS A 3 -3.48 -1.19 -11.66
CA LYS A 3 -2.36 -0.30 -11.99
C LYS A 3 -1.24 -0.25 -10.94
N LEU A 4 -1.42 -0.90 -9.79
CA LEU A 4 -0.33 -1.06 -8.81
C LEU A 4 0.59 -2.19 -9.28
N SER A 5 1.90 -2.01 -9.12
CA SER A 5 2.83 -3.14 -9.24
C SER A 5 2.49 -4.21 -8.18
N GLY A 6 2.91 -5.47 -8.40
CA GLY A 6 2.66 -6.54 -7.43
C GLY A 6 3.15 -6.20 -6.02
N ARG A 7 4.30 -5.53 -5.91
CA ARG A 7 4.83 -5.06 -4.61
C ARG A 7 3.98 -3.96 -3.98
N GLU A 8 3.57 -2.94 -4.76
CA GLU A 8 2.71 -1.87 -4.25
C GLU A 8 1.35 -2.41 -3.82
N ARG A 9 0.76 -3.31 -4.60
CA ARG A 9 -0.47 -4.00 -4.25
C ARG A 9 -0.33 -4.75 -2.93
N ARG A 10 0.71 -5.57 -2.80
CA ARG A 10 0.96 -6.35 -1.58
C ARG A 10 1.13 -5.47 -0.35
N ILE A 11 1.80 -4.32 -0.48
CA ILE A 11 1.93 -3.34 0.61
C ILE A 11 0.55 -2.80 1.02
N MET A 12 -0.30 -2.43 0.06
CA MET A 12 -1.63 -1.91 0.35
C MET A 12 -2.56 -2.98 0.95
N GLU A 13 -2.49 -4.22 0.47
CA GLU A 13 -3.23 -5.35 1.04
C GLU A 13 -2.86 -5.57 2.51
N LEU A 14 -1.56 -5.62 2.83
CA LEU A 14 -1.10 -5.80 4.19
C LEU A 14 -1.42 -4.60 5.09
N ARG A 15 -1.31 -3.37 4.58
CA ARG A 15 -1.52 -2.15 5.39
C ARG A 15 -2.97 -1.88 5.73
N PHE A 16 -3.89 -2.25 4.85
CA PHE A 16 -5.29 -1.88 4.92
C PHE A 16 -6.24 -3.09 4.87
N GLY A 17 -5.72 -4.31 5.07
CA GLY A 17 -6.53 -5.52 5.12
C GLY A 17 -7.35 -5.76 3.84
N LEU A 18 -6.81 -5.40 2.67
CA LEU A 18 -7.54 -5.50 1.39
C LEU A 18 -7.53 -6.91 0.78
N ASN A 19 -7.05 -7.89 1.53
CA ASN A 19 -7.09 -9.31 1.20
C ASN A 19 -8.24 -10.01 1.94
N ASP A 20 -8.48 -11.29 1.60
CA ASP A 20 -9.57 -12.07 2.19
C ASP A 20 -9.45 -12.25 3.71
N GLU A 21 -8.24 -12.12 4.27
CA GLU A 21 -8.00 -12.17 5.71
C GLU A 21 -8.49 -10.92 6.45
N GLY A 22 -8.59 -9.77 5.78
CA GLY A 22 -9.06 -8.51 6.38
C GLY A 22 -8.14 -7.92 7.46
N VAL A 23 -6.94 -8.47 7.66
CA VAL A 23 -6.04 -8.07 8.76
C VAL A 23 -5.14 -6.92 8.33
N GLU A 24 -5.28 -5.79 9.01
CA GLU A 24 -4.38 -4.65 8.86
C GLU A 24 -3.07 -4.87 9.64
N ARG A 25 -1.97 -4.39 9.08
CA ARG A 25 -0.64 -4.35 9.71
C ARG A 25 -0.11 -2.94 9.67
N THR A 26 0.60 -2.50 10.71
CA THR A 26 1.29 -1.20 10.78
C THR A 26 2.42 -1.08 9.73
N GLN A 27 2.88 0.15 9.46
CA GLN A 27 4.03 0.38 8.57
C GLN A 27 5.30 -0.35 9.04
N LYS A 28 5.49 -0.47 10.35
CA LYS A 28 6.61 -1.18 10.96
C LYS A 28 6.51 -2.68 10.69
N GLU A 29 5.35 -3.29 10.96
CA GLU A 29 5.15 -4.73 10.73
C GLU A 29 5.30 -5.09 9.25
N VAL A 30 4.77 -4.28 8.33
CA VAL A 30 4.94 -4.50 6.89
C VAL A 30 6.40 -4.34 6.46
N ALA A 31 7.11 -3.37 7.05
CA ALA A 31 8.54 -3.18 6.81
C ALA A 31 9.36 -4.40 7.27
N ASP A 32 9.09 -4.89 8.49
CA ASP A 32 9.73 -6.07 9.06
C ASP A 32 9.45 -7.32 8.20
N MET A 33 8.20 -7.52 7.76
CA MET A 33 7.82 -8.64 6.87
C MET A 33 8.49 -8.58 5.49
N LEU A 34 8.71 -7.38 4.94
CA LEU A 34 9.25 -7.20 3.60
C LEU A 34 10.76 -6.93 3.56
N GLY A 35 11.43 -6.95 4.71
CA GLY A 35 12.87 -6.73 4.84
C GLY A 35 13.32 -5.34 4.37
N ILE A 36 12.52 -4.31 4.61
CA ILE A 36 12.81 -2.92 4.21
C ILE A 36 12.54 -1.95 5.37
N SER A 37 13.01 -0.71 5.27
CA SER A 37 12.75 0.27 6.33
C SER A 37 11.29 0.72 6.37
N GLN A 38 10.77 0.97 7.58
CA GLN A 38 9.46 1.62 7.79
C GLN A 38 9.37 2.97 7.06
N SER A 39 10.46 3.74 7.01
CA SER A 39 10.52 4.99 6.24
C SER A 39 10.34 4.79 4.73
N TYR A 40 10.77 3.64 4.17
CA TYR A 40 10.54 3.33 2.77
C TYR A 40 9.08 2.95 2.50
N ILE A 41 8.45 2.19 3.41
CA ILE A 41 6.99 1.92 3.37
C ILE A 41 6.20 3.23 3.39
N SER A 42 6.51 4.13 4.33
CA SER A 42 5.83 5.44 4.44
C SER A 42 5.91 6.25 3.14
N ARG A 43 7.09 6.30 2.52
CA ARG A 43 7.28 6.95 1.21
C ARG A 43 6.48 6.28 0.10
N LEU A 44 6.42 4.95 0.07
CA LEU A 44 5.65 4.19 -0.91
C LEU A 44 4.15 4.46 -0.75
N GLU A 45 3.60 4.36 0.45
CA GLU A 45 2.19 4.65 0.73
C GLU A 45 1.79 6.04 0.24
N LYS A 46 2.57 7.06 0.58
CA LYS A 46 2.29 8.44 0.16
C LYS A 46 2.22 8.58 -1.37
N ARG A 47 3.11 7.91 -2.10
CA ARG A 47 3.10 7.90 -3.57
C ARG A 47 1.91 7.14 -4.14
N ILE A 48 1.60 5.97 -3.59
CA ILE A 48 0.49 5.12 -4.04
C ILE A 48 -0.84 5.85 -3.83
N ILE A 49 -1.09 6.37 -2.62
CA ILE A 49 -2.31 7.13 -2.29
C ILE A 49 -2.46 8.35 -3.18
N LYS A 50 -1.38 9.10 -3.42
CA LYS A 50 -1.41 10.27 -4.31
C LYS A 50 -1.81 9.88 -5.74
N ARG A 51 -1.33 8.74 -6.26
CA ARG A 51 -1.72 8.23 -7.58
C ARG A 51 -3.19 7.81 -7.60
N LEU A 52 -3.64 7.02 -6.62
CA LEU A 52 -5.02 6.55 -6.53
C LEU A 52 -6.02 7.71 -6.44
N ARG A 53 -5.73 8.74 -5.64
CA ARG A 53 -6.58 9.95 -5.56
C ARG A 53 -6.73 10.65 -6.90
N LYS A 54 -5.65 10.77 -7.68
CA LYS A 54 -5.70 11.35 -9.03
C LYS A 54 -6.51 10.51 -10.00
N GLU A 55 -6.51 9.20 -9.84
CA GLU A 55 -7.31 8.30 -10.68
C GLU A 55 -8.80 8.44 -10.36
N ILE A 56 -9.17 8.45 -9.08
CA ILE A 56 -10.56 8.66 -8.64
C ILE A 56 -11.09 9.99 -9.17
N SER A 57 -10.32 11.08 -9.01
CA SER A 57 -10.71 12.41 -9.51
C SER A 57 -10.81 12.52 -11.04
N ARG A 58 -10.29 11.57 -11.82
CA ARG A 58 -10.47 11.52 -13.28
C ARG A 58 -11.68 10.70 -13.71
N MET A 59 -12.27 9.94 -12.79
CA MET A 59 -13.48 9.15 -13.00
C MET A 59 -14.75 9.93 -12.62
N GLU A 60 -14.59 11.03 -11.87
CA GLU A 60 -15.59 12.08 -11.63
C GLU A 60 -15.59 13.10 -12.78
#